data_AF-Q093Z0-F1
#
_entry.id   AF-Q093Z0-F1
#
_cell.length_a   1.000
_cell.length_b   1.000
_cell.length_c   1.000
_cell.angle_alpha   90.00
_cell.angle_beta   90.00
_cell.angle_gamma   90.00
#
_symmetry.space_group_name_H-M   'P 1'
#
loop_
_entity.id
_entity.type
_entity.pdbx_description
1 polymer ?
#
loop_
_entity_poly.entity_id
_entity_poly.type
_entity_poly.pdbx_seq_one_letter_code
_entity_poly.pdbx_strand_id
1 'polypeptide(L)'
;MESGNGNSGCKVSYAITNPWNGGFQADLTITNLAATAINGWELSWTLGSNEQLTSGWSATFTSSASSVAASNPASHWNGVLAANGGTAKIGFTGTKGSAPPAIPSVFLLNGTRCQLAAPAVQHRHVH
;
A
#
# COMPACT_ATOMS: atom_id res chain seq x y z
N MET A 1 26.80 -8.44 10.19
CA MET A 1 25.71 -9.01 9.39
C MET A 1 25.02 -7.82 8.73
N GLU A 2 25.44 -7.44 7.53
CA GLU A 2 24.75 -6.44 6.72
C GLU A 2 23.30 -6.90 6.55
N SER A 3 22.40 -6.30 7.34
CA SER A 3 20.99 -6.27 7.04
C SER A 3 20.90 -5.73 5.63
N GLY A 4 20.56 -6.58 4.66
CA GLY A 4 20.30 -6.17 3.30
C GLY A 4 19.17 -5.15 3.31
N ASN A 5 19.51 -3.87 3.48
CA ASN A 5 18.80 -2.74 2.91
C ASN A 5 18.95 -2.88 1.39
N GLY A 6 18.38 -3.95 0.84
CA GLY A 6 18.05 -3.99 -0.58
C GLY A 6 17.18 -2.77 -0.76
N ASN A 7 17.74 -1.76 -1.41
CA ASN A 7 17.17 -0.44 -1.59
C ASN A 7 15.92 -0.61 -2.45
N SER A 8 14.84 -1.10 -1.85
CA SER A 8 13.50 -1.05 -2.40
C SER A 8 13.30 0.41 -2.73
N GLY A 9 13.35 0.77 -4.01
CA GLY A 9 13.23 2.16 -4.47
C GLY A 9 11.89 2.81 -4.09
N CYS A 10 11.07 2.15 -3.29
CA CYS A 10 9.80 2.60 -2.79
C CYS A 10 9.51 2.06 -1.38
N LYS A 11 8.71 2.81 -0.64
CA LYS A 11 8.15 2.46 0.66
C LYS A 11 6.63 2.63 0.60
N VAL A 12 5.88 1.69 1.18
CA VAL A 12 4.42 1.72 1.24
C VAL A 12 3.99 1.70 2.70
N SER A 13 3.20 2.67 3.10
CA SER A 13 2.50 2.67 4.39
C SER A 13 1.07 2.23 4.16
N TYR A 14 0.59 1.25 4.93
CA TYR A 14 -0.78 0.76 4.90
C TYR A 14 -1.39 0.91 6.28
N ALA A 15 -2.49 1.66 6.39
CA ALA A 15 -3.17 1.90 7.64
C ALA A 15 -4.66 1.59 7.51
N ILE A 16 -5.18 0.72 8.36
CA ILE A 16 -6.63 0.51 8.49
C ILE A 16 -7.15 1.67 9.35
N THR A 17 -7.87 2.60 8.72
CA THR A 17 -8.31 3.83 9.40
C THR A 17 -9.70 3.69 10.01
N ASN A 18 -10.56 2.84 9.44
CA ASN A 18 -11.88 2.60 10.00
C ASN A 18 -12.36 1.16 9.71
N PRO A 19 -12.23 0.21 10.65
CA PRO A 19 -12.82 -1.12 10.53
C PRO A 19 -14.26 -1.16 11.07
N TRP A 20 -15.16 -1.90 10.41
CA TRP A 20 -16.52 -2.14 10.90
C TRP A 20 -16.94 -3.61 10.72
N ASN A 21 -18.18 -3.95 11.08
CA ASN A 21 -18.68 -5.32 10.91
C ASN A 21 -18.86 -5.65 9.42
N GLY A 22 -18.09 -6.61 8.91
CA GLY A 22 -18.13 -7.03 7.50
C GLY A 22 -17.31 -6.18 6.53
N GLY A 23 -16.63 -5.12 6.98
CA GLY A 23 -15.79 -4.30 6.11
C GLY A 23 -14.75 -3.44 6.82
N PHE A 24 -13.96 -2.72 6.03
CA PHE A 24 -12.93 -1.81 6.52
C PHE A 24 -12.58 -0.75 5.48
N GLN A 25 -12.05 0.36 5.97
CA GLN A 25 -11.39 1.40 5.18
C GLN A 25 -9.89 1.37 5.47
N ALA A 26 -9.08 1.43 4.41
CA ALA A 26 -7.64 1.49 4.48
C ALA A 26 -7.10 2.67 3.65
N ASP A 27 -6.11 3.35 4.21
CA ASP A 27 -5.36 4.42 3.56
C ASP A 27 -3.92 3.96 3.30
N LEU A 28 -3.45 4.21 2.08
CA LEU A 28 -2.13 3.83 1.62
C LEU A 28 -1.34 5.07 1.23
N THR A 29 -0.09 5.13 1.67
CA THR A 29 0.87 6.14 1.22
C THR A 29 2.03 5.45 0.54
N ILE A 30 2.19 5.69 -0.75
CA ILE A 30 3.31 5.23 -1.56
C ILE A 30 4.36 6.33 -1.50
N THR A 31 5.62 5.98 -1.21
CA THR A 31 6.77 6.88 -1.19
C THR A 31 7.81 6.34 -2.16
N ASN A 32 8.24 7.15 -3.12
CA ASN A 32 9.35 6.82 -3.99
C ASN A 32 10.66 7.23 -3.30
N LEU A 33 11.54 6.26 -3.02
CA LEU A 33 12.85 6.47 -2.42
C LEU A 33 13.96 6.46 -3.47
N ALA A 34 13.65 6.14 -4.72
CA ALA A 34 14.62 6.12 -5.80
C ALA A 34 15.01 7.54 -6.22
N ALA A 35 16.22 7.67 -6.79
CA ALA A 35 16.71 8.91 -7.37
C ALA A 35 16.01 9.30 -8.69
N THR A 36 15.13 8.44 -9.21
CA THR A 36 14.38 8.64 -10.45
C THR A 36 12.90 8.85 -10.13
N ALA A 37 12.29 9.86 -10.75
CA ALA A 37 10.85 10.08 -10.63
C ALA A 37 10.08 8.97 -11.37
N ILE A 38 8.95 8.54 -10.79
CA ILE A 38 8.06 7.56 -11.39
C ILE A 38 6.90 8.31 -12.03
N ASN A 39 6.80 8.25 -13.35
CA ASN A 39 5.74 8.88 -14.14
C ASN A 39 4.72 7.80 -14.52
N GLY A 40 3.62 7.75 -13.78
CA GLY A 40 2.67 6.65 -13.86
C GLY A 40 3.15 5.45 -13.06
N TRP A 41 2.27 4.92 -12.23
CA TRP A 41 2.61 3.82 -11.34
C TRP A 41 1.46 2.83 -11.21
N GLU A 42 1.84 1.59 -10.91
CA GLU A 42 0.95 0.50 -10.57
C GLU A 42 1.50 -0.15 -9.29
N LEU A 43 0.68 -0.17 -8.25
CA LEU A 43 0.93 -0.84 -6.99
C LEU A 43 0.06 -2.11 -6.94
N SER A 44 0.67 -3.27 -6.74
CA SER A 44 -0.05 -4.52 -6.53
C SER A 44 0.28 -5.14 -5.17
N TRP A 45 -0.74 -5.76 -4.56
CA TRP A 45 -0.64 -6.48 -3.30
C TRP A 45 -1.73 -7.55 -3.21
N THR A 46 -1.59 -8.44 -2.23
CA THR A 46 -2.57 -9.50 -1.95
C THR A 46 -3.24 -9.23 -0.62
N LEU A 47 -4.56 -9.17 -0.61
CA LEU A 47 -5.36 -9.05 0.61
C LEU A 47 -5.39 -10.36 1.41
N GLY A 48 -5.76 -10.26 2.68
CA GLY A 48 -5.94 -11.40 3.57
C GLY A 48 -7.02 -12.38 3.07
N SER A 49 -7.01 -13.59 3.63
CA SER A 49 -8.08 -14.56 3.37
C SER A 49 -9.42 -14.00 3.87
N ASN A 50 -10.45 -14.01 3.01
CA ASN A 50 -11.77 -13.42 3.25
C ASN A 50 -11.84 -11.88 3.22
N GLU A 51 -10.88 -11.23 2.56
CA GLU A 51 -10.96 -9.81 2.24
C GLU A 51 -11.18 -9.60 0.75
N GLN A 52 -11.99 -8.60 0.39
CA GLN A 52 -12.22 -8.22 -1.01
C GLN A 52 -12.28 -6.71 -1.14
N LEU A 53 -11.65 -6.16 -2.18
CA LEU A 53 -11.82 -4.76 -2.55
C LEU A 53 -13.28 -4.50 -2.93
N THR A 54 -13.85 -3.40 -2.43
CA THR A 54 -15.20 -2.95 -2.82
C THR A 54 -15.15 -1.70 -3.67
N SER A 55 -14.45 -0.66 -3.20
CA SER A 55 -14.29 0.61 -3.92
C SER A 55 -13.01 1.30 -3.49
N GLY A 56 -12.49 2.19 -4.31
CA GLY A 56 -11.31 2.98 -4.00
C GLY A 56 -11.36 4.36 -4.64
N TRP A 57 -10.51 5.26 -4.14
CA TRP A 57 -10.41 6.64 -4.62
C TRP A 57 -8.94 7.05 -4.73
N SER A 58 -8.72 8.17 -5.42
CA SER A 58 -7.39 8.74 -5.66
C SER A 58 -6.44 7.83 -6.48
N ALA A 59 -6.93 6.69 -6.97
CA ALA A 59 -6.34 5.80 -7.96
C ALA A 59 -7.41 4.94 -8.65
N THR A 60 -7.05 4.33 -9.77
CA THR A 60 -7.86 3.28 -10.41
C THR A 60 -7.54 1.95 -9.76
N PHE A 61 -8.55 1.31 -9.17
CA PHE A 61 -8.37 0.01 -8.53
C PHE A 61 -8.96 -1.11 -9.38
N THR A 62 -8.24 -2.22 -9.46
CA THR A 62 -8.69 -3.48 -10.02
C THR A 62 -8.47 -4.57 -8.98
N SER A 63 -9.36 -5.56 -8.96
CA SER A 63 -9.20 -6.72 -8.08
C SER A 63 -9.51 -8.01 -8.84
N SER A 64 -8.82 -9.06 -8.46
CA SER A 64 -8.96 -10.41 -9.02
C SER A 64 -8.79 -11.40 -7.88
N ALA A 65 -9.90 -11.94 -7.40
CA ALA A 65 -9.95 -12.71 -6.16
C ALA A 65 -9.29 -11.96 -4.99
N SER A 66 -8.19 -12.45 -4.43
CA SER A 66 -7.45 -11.79 -3.33
C SER A 66 -6.38 -10.80 -3.82
N SER A 67 -6.10 -10.71 -5.11
CA SER A 67 -5.09 -9.79 -5.65
C SER A 67 -5.71 -8.45 -5.98
N VAL A 68 -5.11 -7.37 -5.49
CA VAL A 68 -5.54 -5.99 -5.76
C VAL A 68 -4.41 -5.24 -6.44
N ALA A 69 -4.77 -4.47 -7.46
CA ALA A 69 -3.89 -3.52 -8.13
C ALA A 69 -4.51 -2.12 -8.06
N ALA A 70 -3.70 -1.13 -7.74
CA ALA A 70 -4.05 0.27 -7.86
C ALA A 70 -3.08 0.95 -8.82
N SER A 71 -3.57 1.70 -9.78
CA SER A 71 -2.72 2.41 -10.74
C SER A 71 -3.19 3.83 -10.97
N ASN A 72 -2.25 4.68 -11.38
CA ASN A 72 -2.52 6.02 -11.85
C ASN A 72 -1.63 6.35 -13.05
N PRO A 73 -2.18 6.96 -14.12
CA PRO A 73 -1.38 7.48 -15.22
C PRO A 73 -0.66 8.76 -14.81
N ALA A 74 0.46 9.09 -15.46
CA ALA A 74 1.22 10.32 -15.18
C ALA A 74 0.42 11.62 -15.35
N SER A 75 -0.67 11.60 -16.13
CA SER A 75 -1.59 12.73 -16.31
C SER A 75 -2.51 12.97 -15.10
N HIS A 76 -2.62 12.00 -14.20
CA HIS A 76 -3.39 12.15 -12.96
C HIS A 76 -2.57 12.92 -11.93
N TRP A 77 -3.23 13.75 -11.12
CA TRP A 77 -2.56 14.57 -10.09
C TRP A 77 -1.75 13.73 -9.08
N ASN A 78 -2.15 12.48 -8.87
CA ASN A 78 -1.50 11.51 -8.00
C ASN A 78 -0.60 10.51 -8.76
N GLY A 79 -0.42 10.70 -10.07
CA GLY A 79 0.29 9.77 -10.96
C GLY A 79 1.80 9.96 -11.04
N VAL A 80 2.33 11.07 -10.53
CA VAL A 80 3.77 11.36 -10.52
C VAL A 80 4.32 11.26 -9.11
N LEU A 81 5.28 10.35 -8.91
CA LEU A 81 6.05 10.26 -7.66
C LEU A 81 7.43 10.87 -7.90
N ALA A 82 7.66 12.06 -7.37
CA ALA A 82 8.98 12.71 -7.43
C ALA A 82 10.09 11.80 -6.88
N ALA A 83 11.31 11.98 -7.39
CA ALA A 83 12.49 11.31 -6.87
C ALA A 83 12.77 11.70 -5.41
N ASN A 84 13.50 10.85 -4.68
CA ASN A 84 14.03 11.12 -3.35
C ASN A 84 12.96 11.52 -2.31
N GLY A 85 11.78 10.91 -2.35
CA GLY A 85 10.75 11.04 -1.32
C GLY A 85 9.37 11.46 -1.81
N GLY A 86 9.11 11.52 -3.12
CA GLY A 86 7.78 11.85 -3.64
C GLY A 86 6.72 10.85 -3.18
N THR A 87 5.51 11.35 -2.85
CA THR A 87 4.45 10.51 -2.29
C THR A 87 3.14 10.59 -3.05
N ALA A 88 2.42 9.46 -3.13
CA ALA A 88 1.01 9.41 -3.52
C ALA A 88 0.18 8.81 -2.39
N LYS A 89 -1.00 9.37 -2.16
CA LYS A 89 -1.95 8.90 -1.14
C LYS A 89 -3.21 8.40 -1.81
N ILE A 90 -3.58 7.17 -1.49
CA ILE A 90 -4.78 6.51 -1.99
C ILE A 90 -5.54 5.88 -0.84
N GLY A 91 -6.82 5.63 -1.04
CA GLY A 91 -7.63 4.93 -0.04
C GLY A 91 -8.62 4.00 -0.71
N PHE A 92 -9.02 2.98 0.02
CA PHE A 92 -10.03 2.03 -0.43
C PHE A 92 -10.88 1.49 0.72
N THR A 93 -12.06 1.02 0.36
CA THR A 93 -12.90 0.20 1.23
C THR A 93 -12.95 -1.23 0.73
N GLY A 94 -12.94 -2.17 1.66
CA GLY A 94 -13.05 -3.60 1.39
C GLY A 94 -14.03 -4.26 2.33
N THR A 95 -14.54 -5.44 1.92
CA THR A 95 -15.23 -6.34 2.81
C THR A 95 -14.22 -7.23 3.52
N LYS A 96 -14.58 -7.68 4.73
CA LYS A 96 -13.79 -8.64 5.51
C LYS A 96 -14.71 -9.64 6.21
N GLY A 97 -14.18 -10.82 6.50
CA GLY A 97 -14.83 -11.79 7.39
C GLY A 97 -14.85 -11.35 8.86
N SER A 98 -15.07 -12.31 9.75
CA SER A 98 -15.07 -12.09 11.21
C SER A 98 -13.69 -11.74 11.78
N ALA A 99 -12.62 -12.12 11.08
CA ALA A 99 -11.26 -11.78 11.45
C ALA A 99 -10.98 -10.26 11.31
N PRO A 100 -10.03 -9.71 12.10
CA PRO A 100 -9.51 -8.37 11.83
C PRO A 100 -8.83 -8.33 10.45
N PRO A 101 -8.89 -7.20 9.74
CA PRO A 101 -8.24 -7.07 8.45
C PRO A 101 -6.72 -7.15 8.60
N ALA A 102 -6.08 -7.95 7.74
CA ALA A 102 -4.65 -8.16 7.73
C ALA A 102 -3.94 -7.10 6.88
N ILE A 103 -2.72 -6.75 7.29
CA ILE A 103 -1.85 -5.89 6.49
C ILE A 103 -1.01 -6.80 5.57
N PRO A 104 -1.07 -6.62 4.25
CA PRO A 104 -0.22 -7.36 3.31
C PRO A 104 1.27 -7.15 3.63
N SER A 105 2.08 -8.20 3.52
CA SER A 105 3.52 -8.11 3.77
C SER A 105 4.34 -7.74 2.53
N VAL A 106 3.76 -7.91 1.34
CA VAL A 106 4.44 -7.67 0.05
C VAL A 106 3.62 -6.69 -0.77
N PHE A 107 4.27 -5.59 -1.15
CA PHE A 107 3.78 -4.60 -2.09
C PHE A 107 4.76 -4.47 -3.26
N LEU A 108 4.23 -4.47 -4.49
CA LEU A 108 5.02 -4.35 -5.71
C LEU A 108 4.63 -3.06 -6.43
N LEU A 109 5.56 -2.11 -6.57
CA LEU A 109 5.40 -0.89 -7.37
C LEU A 109 6.10 -1.06 -8.71
N ASN A 110 5.34 -1.09 -9.80
CA ASN A 110 5.85 -1.40 -11.16
C ASN A 110 6.71 -2.67 -11.17
N GLY A 111 6.32 -3.69 -10.40
CA GLY A 111 7.07 -4.94 -10.23
C GLY A 111 8.22 -4.90 -9.22
N THR A 112 8.58 -3.73 -8.68
CA THR A 112 9.63 -3.57 -7.67
C THR A 112 9.06 -3.77 -6.28
N ARG A 113 9.67 -4.64 -5.46
CA ARG A 113 9.27 -4.83 -4.06
C ARG A 113 9.53 -3.56 -3.25
N CYS A 114 8.47 -3.00 -2.66
CA CYS A 114 8.56 -1.88 -1.73
C CYS A 114 8.77 -2.35 -0.30
N GLN A 115 9.46 -1.52 0.48
CA GLN A 115 9.49 -1.68 1.93
C GLN A 115 8.12 -1.38 2.51
N LEU A 116 7.58 -2.30 3.31
CA LEU A 116 6.44 -1.98 4.15
C LEU A 116 6.93 -1.03 5.25
N ALA A 117 6.33 0.15 5.34
CA ALA A 117 6.50 0.98 6.51
C ALA A 117 5.93 0.17 7.68
N ALA A 118 6.80 -0.22 8.62
CA ALA A 118 6.35 -0.96 9.79
C ALA A 118 5.17 -0.20 10.41
N PRO A 119 4.06 -0.88 10.77
CA PRO A 119 3.07 -0.25 11.63
C PRO A 119 3.86 0.23 12.84
N ALA A 120 3.58 1.44 13.34
CA ALA A 120 4.19 1.93 14.56
C ALA A 120 3.85 0.96 15.69
N VAL A 121 4.65 -0.07 15.87
CA VAL A 121 4.72 -0.83 17.10
C VAL A 121 5.19 0.21 18.09
N GLN A 122 4.25 0.79 18.84
CA GLN A 122 4.58 1.36 20.11
C GLN A 122 5.20 0.21 20.89
N HIS A 123 6.53 0.14 20.88
CA HIS A 123 7.30 -0.73 21.73
C HIS A 123 6.95 -0.30 23.16
N ARG A 124 5.89 -0.89 23.72
CA ARG A 124 5.63 -0.81 25.16
C ARG A 124 6.77 -1.62 25.77
N HIS A 125 7.87 -0.93 26.11
CA HIS A 125 8.89 -1.48 26.99
C HIS A 125 8.17 -1.98 28.23
N VAL A 126 8.18 -3.29 28.42
CA VAL A 126 7.77 -3.92 29.67
C VAL A 126 9.02 -3.84 30.56
N HIS A 127 8.98 -2.98 31.57
CA HIS A 127 9.91 -3.01 32.71
C HIS A 127 9.25 -3.79 33.85
#